data_AF-A0A938U0X3-F1
#
_entry.id   AF-A0A938U0X3-F1
#
_cell.length_a   1.000
_cell.length_b   1.000
_cell.length_c   1.000
_cell.angle_alpha   90.00
_cell.angle_beta   90.00
_cell.angle_gamma   90.00
#
_symmetry.space_group_name_H-M   'P 1'
#
loop_
_entity.id
_entity.type
_entity.pdbx_description
1 polymer ?
#
loop_
_entity_poly.entity_id
_entity_poly.type
_entity_poly.pdbx_seq_one_letter_code
_entity_poly.pdbx_strand_id
1 'polypeptide(L)' 'MDGTELRTWRQKWGFSQAKLSKTLGVSTMAVAYWEWGRRSIPPLLPLALEALEHRIMKEAGNKEKDNGDLS' A
#
# COMPACT_ATOMS: atom_id res chain seq x y z
N MET A 1 7.07 9.06 -8.29
CA MET A 1 5.94 8.12 -8.33
C MET A 1 5.13 8.31 -9.59
N ASP A 2 5.32 7.38 -10.53
CA ASP A 2 4.44 7.13 -11.66
C ASP A 2 3.57 5.87 -11.43
N GLY A 3 2.74 5.52 -12.42
CA GLY A 3 1.84 4.37 -12.35
C GLY A 3 2.54 3.01 -12.23
N THR A 4 3.74 2.88 -12.80
CA THR A 4 4.55 1.65 -12.74
C THR A 4 5.16 1.49 -11.36
N GLU A 5 5.67 2.57 -10.77
CA GLU A 5 6.18 2.61 -9.40
C GLU A 5 5.07 2.25 -8.40
N LEU A 6 3.86 2.81 -8.58
CA LEU A 6 2.70 2.47 -7.75
C LEU A 6 2.34 0.98 -7.83
N ARG A 7 2.28 0.41 -9.04
CA ARG A 7 1.98 -1.01 -9.23
C ARG A 7 3.03 -1.90 -8.56
N THR A 8 4.31 -1.58 -8.74
CA THR A 8 5.43 -2.30 -8.15
C THR A 8 5.35 -2.28 -6.63
N TRP A 9 5.12 -1.11 -6.04
CA TRP A 9 4.91 -0.95 -4.61
C TRP A 9 3.76 -1.83 -4.11
N ARG A 10 2.62 -1.79 -4.81
CA ARG A 10 1.42 -2.52 -4.44
C ARG A 10 1.66 -4.04 -4.45
N GLN A 11 2.34 -4.55 -5.46
CA GLN A 11 2.68 -5.97 -5.57
C GLN A 11 3.70 -6.41 -4.50
N LYS A 12 4.74 -5.60 -4.25
CA LYS A 12 5.75 -5.84 -3.20
C LYS A 12 5.09 -6.07 -1.84
N TRP A 13 4.07 -5.29 -1.51
CA TRP A 13 3.36 -5.36 -0.22
C TRP A 13 2.10 -6.23 -0.23
N GLY A 14 1.90 -7.05 -1.27
CA GLY A 14 0.79 -8.01 -1.34
C GLY A 14 -0.60 -7.36 -1.41
N PHE A 15 -0.70 -6.18 -2.02
CA PHE A 15 -1.97 -5.51 -2.27
C PHE A 15 -2.52 -5.85 -3.66
N SER A 16 -3.81 -6.16 -3.73
CA SER A 16 -4.58 -6.02 -4.98
C SER A 16 -5.02 -4.57 -5.16
N GLN A 17 -5.43 -4.18 -6.37
CA GLN A 17 -5.99 -2.84 -6.60
C GLN A 17 -7.19 -2.56 -5.67
N ALA A 18 -8.04 -3.56 -5.44
CA ALA A 18 -9.19 -3.46 -4.54
C ALA A 18 -8.78 -3.35 -3.07
N LYS A 19 -7.72 -4.05 -2.64
CA LYS A 19 -7.21 -3.94 -1.26
C LYS A 19 -6.62 -2.55 -1.02
N LEU A 20 -5.83 -2.04 -1.97
CA LEU A 20 -5.23 -0.71 -1.86
C LEU A 20 -6.31 0.38 -1.86
N SER A 21 -7.30 0.30 -2.76
CA SER A 21 -8.38 1.29 -2.85
C SER A 21 -9.19 1.38 -1.56
N LYS A 22 -9.57 0.22 -0.98
CA LYS A 22 -10.23 0.16 0.32
C LYS A 22 -9.39 0.80 1.43
N THR A 23 -8.08 0.55 1.43
CA THR A 23 -7.15 1.08 2.44
C THR A 23 -7.00 2.60 2.33
N LEU A 24 -6.98 3.13 1.11
CA LEU A 24 -6.85 4.56 0.83
C LEU A 24 -8.19 5.32 0.86
N GLY A 25 -9.33 4.62 0.98
CA GLY A 25 -10.66 5.24 0.93
C GLY A 25 -11.04 5.80 -0.45
N VAL A 26 -10.55 5.19 -1.53
CA VAL A 26 -10.82 5.61 -2.93
C VAL A 26 -11.50 4.49 -3.71
N SER A 27 -11.98 4.79 -4.92
CA SER A 27 -12.50 3.76 -5.81
C SER A 27 -11.38 2.88 -6.37
N THR A 28 -11.66 1.60 -6.63
CA THR A 28 -10.71 0.70 -7.30
C THR A 28 -10.27 1.23 -8.67
N MET A 29 -11.17 1.94 -9.36
CA MET A 29 -10.88 2.52 -10.66
C MET A 29 -9.95 3.74 -10.60
N ALA A 30 -9.93 4.48 -9.47
CA ALA A 30 -8.91 5.51 -9.25
C ALA A 30 -7.50 4.89 -9.28
N VAL A 31 -7.29 3.78 -8.55
CA VAL A 31 -6.01 3.05 -8.52
C VAL A 31 -5.64 2.53 -9.91
N ALA A 32 -6.59 1.95 -10.64
CA ALA A 32 -6.34 1.47 -12.00
C ALA A 32 -5.93 2.61 -12.95
N TYR A 33 -6.60 3.76 -12.90
CA TYR A 33 -6.26 4.91 -13.72
C TYR A 33 -4.90 5.53 -13.39
N TRP A 34 -4.50 5.53 -12.12
CA TRP A 34 -3.14 5.93 -11.73
C TRP A 34 -2.10 4.97 -12.31
N GLU A 35 -2.30 3.66 -12.16
CA GLU A 35 -1.37 2.65 -12.68
C GLU A 35 -1.27 2.62 -14.20
N TRP A 36 -2.35 2.94 -14.91
CA TRP A 36 -2.35 3.05 -16.37
C TRP A 36 -1.87 4.41 -16.89
N GLY A 37 -1.58 5.37 -16.00
CA GLY A 37 -1.24 6.73 -16.39
C GLY A 37 -2.39 7.52 -17.03
N ARG A 38 -3.64 7.03 -16.93
CA ARG A 38 -4.84 7.74 -17.42
C ARG A 38 -5.24 8.91 -16.53
N ARG A 39 -4.79 8.91 -15.28
CA ARG A 39 -4.88 10.04 -14.36
C ARG A 39 -3.55 10.24 -13.66
N SER A 40 -3.20 11.51 -13.43
CA SER A 40 -2.07 11.87 -12.60
C SER A 40 -2.24 11.29 -11.19
N ILE A 41 -1.13 10.84 -10.63
CA ILE A 41 -1.09 10.41 -9.24
C ILE A 41 -1.27 11.62 -8.33
N PRO A 42 -2.14 11.56 -7.30
CA PRO A 42 -2.26 12.62 -6.31
C PRO A 42 -0.91 12.86 -5.62
N PRO A 43 -0.47 14.11 -5.43
CA PRO A 43 0.82 14.41 -4.79
C PRO A 43 1.00 13.82 -3.39
N LEU A 44 -0.10 13.56 -2.67
CA LEU A 44 -0.08 12.97 -1.33
C LEU A 44 -0.01 11.44 -1.33
N LEU A 45 -0.17 10.77 -2.47
CA LEU A 45 -0.15 9.31 -2.51
C LEU A 45 1.17 8.72 -1.99
N PRO A 46 2.37 9.21 -2.37
CA PRO A 46 3.63 8.68 -1.84
C PRO A 46 3.70 8.71 -0.31
N LEU A 47 3.30 9.83 0.32
CA LEU A 47 3.26 9.95 1.78
C LEU A 47 2.29 8.95 2.41
N ALA A 48 1.13 8.73 1.79
CA ALA A 48 0.17 7.74 2.27
C ALA A 48 0.74 6.31 2.18
N LEU A 49 1.50 5.99 1.13
CA LEU A 49 2.14 4.69 0.97
C LEU A 49 3.24 4.46 2.01
N GLU A 50 4.10 5.45 2.27
CA GLU A 50 5.10 5.39 3.34
C GLU A 50 4.46 5.11 4.71
N ALA A 51 3.36 5.81 5.02
CA ALA A 51 2.61 5.56 6.25
C ALA A 51 2.04 4.12 6.33
N LEU A 52 1.63 3.53 5.20
CA LEU A 52 1.20 2.14 5.14
C LEU A 52 2.36 1.17 5.35
N GLU A 53 3.53 1.42 4.75
CA GLU A 53 4.73 0.59 4.97
C GLU A 53 5.08 0.54 6.46
N HIS A 54 5.12 1.68 7.13
CA HIS A 54 5.41 1.74 8.57
C HIS A 54 4.41 0.94 9.42
N ARG A 55 3.11 0.98 9.07
CA ARG A 55 2.09 0.19 9.76
C ARG A 55 2.29 -1.30 9.55
N ILE A 56 2.55 -1.73 8.32
CA ILE A 56 2.79 -3.14 7.98
C ILE A 56 4.02 -3.66 8.73
N MET A 57 5.12 -2.90 8.74
CA MET A 57 6.34 -3.28 9.46
C MET A 57 6.12 -3.34 10.97
N LYS A 58 5.36 -2.40 11.54
CA LYS A 58 5.02 -2.41 12.97
C LYS A 58 4.16 -3.62 13.35
N GLU A 59 3.17 -3.96 12.52
CA GLU A 59 2.32 -5.14 12.72
C GLU A 59 3.12 -6.44 12.62
N ALA A 60 4.07 -6.54 11.68
CA ALA A 60 4.96 -7.68 11.56
C ALA A 60 5.84 -7.85 12.81
N GLY A 61 6.48 -6.77 13.28
CA GLY A 61 7.33 -6.81 14.47
C GLY A 61 6.58 -7.10 15.78
N ASN A 62 5.29 -6.76 15.88
CA ASN A 62 4.47 -7.14 17.04
C ASN A 62 4.14 -8.64 17.04
N LYS A 63 3.84 -9.24 15.88
CA LYS A 63 3.56 -10.68 15.78
C LYS A 63 4.77 -11.56 16.14
N GLU A 64 5.98 -11.09 15.85
CA GLU A 64 7.22 -11.80 16.23
C GLU A 64 7.44 -11.80 17.75
N LYS A 65 7.09 -10.70 18.44
CA LYS A 65 7.19 -10.60 19.90
C LYS A 65 6.14 -11.47 20.61
N ASP A 66 4.90 -11.47 20.13
CA ASP A 66 3.82 -12.28 20.72
C ASP A 66 4.08 -13.79 20.61
N ASN A 67 4.82 -14.24 19.58
CA ASN A 67 5.20 -15.64 19.40
C ASN A 67 6.48 -16.05 20.17
N GLY A 68 7.33 -15.08 20.55
CA GLY A 68 8.58 -15.32 21.28
C GLY A 68 8.42 -15.50 22.79
N ASP A 69 7.32 -15.01 23.37
CA ASP A 69 7.00 -15.08 24.81
C ASP A 69 6.30 -16.40 25.23
N LEU A 70 6.12 -17.34 24.28
CA LEU A 70 5.51 -18.66 24.50
C LEU A 70 6.53 -19.81 24.55
N SER A 71 7.84 -19.51 24.65
CA SER A 71 8.94 -20.50 24.68
C SER A 71 9.69 -20.51 26.00
#